data_AF-A0A354JTZ0-F1
#
_entry.id   AF-A0A354JTZ0-F1
#
_cell.length_a   1.000
_cell.length_b   1.000
_cell.length_c   1.000
_cell.angle_alpha   90.00
_cell.angle_beta   90.00
_cell.angle_gamma   90.00
#
_symmetry.space_group_name_H-M   'P 1'
#
loop_
_entity.id
_entity.type
_entity.pdbx_description
1 polymer ?
#
loop_
_entity_poly.entity_id
_entity_poly.type
_entity_poly.pdbx_seq_one_letter_code
_entity_poly.pdbx_strand_id
1 'polypeptide(L)'
;MGQQYLIDSNAVIDYLSGKIPEKGMLFMNQVINDIPNISVITKIEVLGYKTTPEAYQLLSGFVDDSVVIGLTDDVVNQTIEIRKEKKRKSKHPMH
;
A
#
# COMPACT_ATOMS: atom_id res chain seq x y z
N MET A 1 12.42 -19.70 0.51
CA MET A 1 11.40 -18.67 0.79
C MET A 1 11.55 -17.62 -0.30
N GLY A 2 10.48 -17.35 -1.05
CA GLY A 2 10.48 -16.42 -2.20
C GLY A 2 10.59 -14.95 -1.78
N GLN A 3 10.73 -14.06 -2.78
CA GLN A 3 10.72 -12.62 -2.57
C GLN A 3 9.34 -12.18 -2.05
N GLN A 4 9.31 -11.39 -0.97
CA GLN A 4 8.08 -10.81 -0.44
C GLN A 4 8.04 -9.29 -0.68
N TYR A 5 6.82 -8.76 -0.79
CA TYR A 5 6.55 -7.35 -1.07
C TYR A 5 5.55 -6.80 -0.06
N LEU A 6 5.72 -5.54 0.32
CA LEU A 6 4.73 -4.75 1.06
C LEU A 6 3.97 -3.89 0.06
N ILE A 7 2.66 -4.09 -0.02
CA ILE A 7 1.81 -3.45 -1.05
C ILE A 7 1.21 -2.15 -0.50
N ASP A 8 1.34 -1.08 -1.28
CA ASP A 8 0.79 0.24 -0.97
C ASP A 8 -0.69 0.37 -1.40
N SER A 9 -1.44 1.28 -0.79
CA SER A 9 -2.89 1.45 -1.04
C SER A 9 -3.20 1.79 -2.50
N ASN A 10 -2.42 2.68 -3.12
CA ASN A 10 -2.59 3.01 -4.54
C ASN A 10 -2.38 1.79 -5.45
N ALA A 11 -1.39 0.94 -5.15
CA ALA A 11 -1.14 -0.27 -5.92
C ALA A 11 -2.31 -1.27 -5.80
N VAL A 12 -2.90 -1.41 -4.60
CA VAL A 12 -4.10 -2.23 -4.39
C VAL A 12 -5.28 -1.69 -5.20
N ILE A 13 -5.55 -0.39 -5.09
CA ILE A 13 -6.69 0.26 -5.75
C ILE A 13 -6.57 0.18 -7.28
N ASP A 14 -5.39 0.51 -7.82
CA ASP A 14 -5.17 0.50 -9.26
C ASP A 14 -5.20 -0.92 -9.84
N TYR A 15 -4.66 -1.91 -9.12
CA TYR A 15 -4.71 -3.31 -9.52
C TYR A 15 -6.16 -3.82 -9.59
N LEU A 16 -6.93 -3.63 -8.51
CA LEU A 16 -8.32 -4.08 -8.44
C LEU A 16 -9.24 -3.31 -9.41
N SER A 17 -8.85 -2.09 -9.79
CA SER A 17 -9.55 -1.30 -10.80
C SER A 17 -9.13 -1.64 -12.25
N GLY A 18 -8.15 -2.54 -12.45
CA GLY A 18 -7.61 -2.86 -13.78
C GLY A 18 -6.91 -1.68 -14.46
N LYS A 19 -6.37 -0.73 -13.69
CA LYS A 19 -5.76 0.51 -14.19
C LYS A 19 -4.25 0.42 -14.41
N ILE A 20 -3.63 -0.69 -13.99
CA ILE A 20 -2.20 -0.91 -14.18
C ILE A 20 -1.94 -1.41 -15.61
N PRO A 21 -0.86 -0.98 -16.29
CA PRO A 21 -0.47 -1.56 -17.58
C PRO A 21 -0.29 -3.08 -17.51
N GLU A 22 -0.48 -3.77 -18.63
CA GLU A 22 -0.48 -5.25 -18.72
C GLU A 22 0.72 -5.92 -18.02
N LYS A 23 1.93 -5.41 -18.23
CA LYS A 23 3.14 -5.94 -17.56
C LYS A 23 3.07 -5.82 -16.04
N GLY A 24 2.50 -4.72 -15.54
CA GLY A 24 2.29 -4.51 -14.11
C GLY A 24 1.17 -5.38 -13.56
N MET A 25 0.10 -5.62 -14.33
CA MET A 25 -0.94 -6.59 -13.95
C MET A 25 -0.36 -8.00 -13.82
N LEU A 26 0.47 -8.44 -14.77
CA LEU A 26 1.13 -9.75 -14.70
C LEU A 26 2.04 -9.88 -13.48
N PHE A 27 2.79 -8.83 -13.15
CA PHE A 27 3.61 -8.79 -11.94
C PHE A 27 2.76 -8.86 -10.68
N MET A 28 1.70 -8.04 -10.59
CA MET A 28 0.81 -8.04 -9.42
C MET A 28 0.08 -9.36 -9.24
N ASN A 29 -0.32 -10.03 -10.32
CA ASN A 29 -0.88 -11.38 -10.27
C ASN A 29 0.09 -12.35 -9.59
N GLN A 30 1.39 -12.28 -9.92
CA GLN A 30 2.40 -13.14 -9.27
C GLN A 30 2.54 -12.81 -7.78
N VAL A 31 2.55 -11.53 -7.42
CA VAL A 31 2.67 -11.08 -6.03
C VAL A 31 1.45 -11.48 -5.19
N ILE A 32 0.25 -11.49 -5.77
CA ILE A 32 -1.01 -11.80 -5.09
C ILE A 32 -1.32 -13.31 -5.10
N ASN A 33 -0.75 -14.07 -6.04
CA ASN A 33 -0.79 -15.54 -6.00
C ASN A 33 0.02 -16.09 -4.81
N ASP A 34 1.03 -15.34 -4.35
CA ASP A 34 1.64 -15.53 -3.03
C ASP A 34 0.82 -14.78 -1.96
N ILE A 35 1.03 -15.07 -0.67
CA ILE A 35 0.31 -14.37 0.40
C ILE A 35 0.71 -12.87 0.41
N PRO A 36 -0.21 -11.94 0.08
CA PRO A 36 0.11 -10.52 0.04
C PRO A 36 0.37 -9.97 1.44
N ASN A 37 1.28 -9.01 1.54
CA ASN A 37 1.57 -8.33 2.81
C ASN A 37 1.21 -6.86 2.68
N ILE A 38 0.44 -6.34 3.64
CA ILE A 38 0.07 -4.93 3.72
C ILE A 38 0.35 -4.38 5.11
N SER A 39 0.54 -3.07 5.21
CA SER A 39 0.62 -2.43 6.53
C SER A 39 -0.78 -2.18 7.09
N VAL A 40 -0.88 -2.01 8.40
CA VAL A 40 -2.12 -1.54 9.03
C VAL A 40 -2.56 -0.17 8.50
N ILE A 41 -1.62 0.68 8.04
CA ILE A 41 -1.93 1.95 7.39
C ILE A 41 -2.64 1.72 6.05
N THR A 42 -2.10 0.82 5.22
CA THR A 42 -2.72 0.42 3.95
C THR A 42 -4.14 -0.12 4.18
N LYS A 43 -4.35 -0.96 5.20
CA LYS A 43 -5.68 -1.45 5.57
C LYS A 43 -6.64 -0.30 5.91
N ILE A 44 -6.19 0.66 6.72
CA ILE A 44 -6.99 1.83 7.12
C ILE A 44 -7.38 2.66 5.89
N GLU A 45 -6.44 2.92 4.98
CA GLU A 45 -6.70 3.71 3.77
C GLU A 45 -7.65 3.00 2.81
N VAL A 46 -7.41 1.72 2.55
CA VAL A 46 -8.21 0.90 1.63
C VAL A 46 -9.65 0.74 2.11
N LEU A 47 -9.85 0.39 3.39
CA LEU A 47 -11.20 0.19 3.94
C LEU A 47 -11.89 1.50 4.35
N GLY A 48 -11.13 2.57 4.57
CA GLY A 48 -11.66 3.91 4.86
C GLY A 48 -12.09 4.69 3.61
N TYR A 49 -11.68 4.23 2.42
CA TYR A 49 -12.05 4.86 1.16
C TYR A 49 -13.54 4.67 0.85
N LYS A 50 -14.24 5.77 0.59
CA LYS A 50 -15.66 5.74 0.20
C LYS A 50 -15.78 5.26 -1.25
N THR A 51 -16.38 4.09 -1.42
CA THR A 51 -16.60 3.47 -2.74
C THR A 51 -17.95 2.77 -2.80
N THR A 52 -18.28 2.13 -3.92
CA THR A 52 -19.53 1.36 -4.07
C THR A 52 -19.47 0.08 -3.20
N PRO A 53 -20.62 -0.49 -2.81
CA PRO A 53 -20.65 -1.73 -2.04
C PRO A 53 -19.88 -2.88 -2.69
N GLU A 54 -19.93 -2.99 -4.02
CA GLU A 54 -19.25 -4.03 -4.79
C GLU A 54 -17.72 -3.85 -4.73
N ALA A 55 -17.25 -2.61 -4.91
CA ALA A 55 -15.83 -2.30 -4.80
C ALA A 55 -15.32 -2.49 -3.35
N TYR A 56 -16.15 -2.16 -2.35
CA TYR A 56 -15.82 -2.39 -0.96
C TYR A 56 -15.64 -3.88 -0.66
N GLN A 57 -16.53 -4.74 -1.14
CA GLN A 57 -16.42 -6.20 -0.98
C GLN A 57 -15.12 -6.75 -1.59
N LEU A 58 -14.72 -6.23 -2.75
CA LEU A 58 -13.46 -6.62 -3.38
C LEU A 58 -12.25 -6.19 -2.54
N LEU A 59 -12.26 -4.95 -2.04
CA LEU A 59 -11.20 -4.41 -1.20
C LEU A 59 -11.12 -5.13 0.16
N SER A 60 -12.26 -5.46 0.77
CA SER A 60 -12.29 -6.22 2.02
C SER A 60 -11.78 -7.64 1.83
N GLY A 61 -12.18 -8.32 0.75
CA GLY A 61 -11.68 -9.65 0.42
C GLY A 61 -10.15 -9.66 0.25
N PHE A 62 -9.61 -8.67 -0.48
CA PHE A 62 -8.16 -8.53 -0.61
C PHE A 62 -7.45 -8.34 0.75
N VAL A 63 -8.03 -7.55 1.66
CA VAL A 63 -7.47 -7.35 3.01
C VAL A 63 -7.53 -8.63 3.84
N ASP A 64 -8.61 -9.41 3.73
CA ASP A 64 -8.79 -10.67 4.44
C ASP A 64 -7.82 -11.76 3.96
N ASP A 65 -7.46 -11.74 2.68
CA ASP A 65 -6.44 -12.62 2.09
C ASP A 65 -5.00 -12.15 2.35
N SER A 66 -4.81 -11.00 3.00
CA SER A 66 -3.50 -10.39 3.27
C SER A 66 -2.99 -10.60 4.69
N VAL A 67 -1.66 -10.71 4.83
CA VAL A 67 -0.98 -10.52 6.12
C VAL A 67 -0.94 -9.02 6.43
N VAL A 68 -1.62 -8.62 7.50
CA VAL A 68 -1.63 -7.23 7.98
C VAL A 68 -0.53 -7.03 9.02
N ILE A 69 0.48 -6.25 8.65
CA ILE A 69 1.62 -5.92 9.49
C ILE A 69 1.29 -4.67 10.32
N GLY A 70 1.26 -4.84 11.65
CA GLY A 70 1.07 -3.75 12.59
C GLY A 70 2.27 -2.80 12.66
N LEU A 71 2.06 -1.60 13.19
CA LEU A 71 3.15 -0.68 13.50
C LEU A 71 3.66 -0.95 14.91
N THR A 72 4.98 -1.09 15.04
CA THR A 72 5.69 -1.09 16.33
C THR A 72 6.18 0.32 16.63
N ASP A 73 6.45 0.61 17.91
CA ASP A 73 7.01 1.90 18.33
C ASP A 73 8.34 2.20 17.61
N ASP A 74 9.16 1.18 17.35
CA ASP A 74 10.40 1.32 16.59
C ASP A 74 10.16 1.78 15.16
N VAL A 75 9.18 1.19 14.47
CA VAL A 75 8.81 1.58 13.10
C VAL A 75 8.24 3.00 13.09
N VAL A 76 7.44 3.36 14.10
CA VAL A 76 6.89 4.71 14.26
C VAL A 76 8.02 5.73 14.46
N ASN A 77 8.94 5.46 15.38
CA ASN A 77 10.07 6.34 15.69
C ASN A 77 11.00 6.52 14.48
N GLN A 78 11.34 5.43 13.78
CA GLN A 78 12.12 5.52 12.55
C GLN A 78 11.40 6.34 11.47
N THR A 79 10.09 6.15 11.32
CA THR A 79 9.28 6.94 10.37
C THR A 79 9.31 8.43 10.71
N ILE A 80 9.28 8.79 12.00
CA ILE A 80 9.41 10.17 12.48
C ILE A 80 10.77 10.76 12.07
N GLU A 81 11.87 10.03 12.28
CA GLU A 81 13.21 10.50 11.91
C GLU A 81 13.38 10.68 10.40
N ILE A 82 12.95 9.70 9.59
CA ILE A 82 12.94 9.82 8.12
C ILE A 82 12.17 11.08 7.67
N ARG A 83 11.04 11.37 8.32
CA ARG A 83 10.22 12.55 7.99
C ARG A 83 10.90 13.87 8.37
N LYS A 84 11.68 13.90 9.46
CA LYS A 84 12.48 15.09 9.84
C LYS A 84 13.55 15.39 8.80
N GLU A 85 14.24 14.36 8.30
CA GLU A 85 15.33 14.51 7.32
C GLU A 85 14.86 14.98 5.94
N LYS A 86 13.68 14.52 5.49
CA LYS A 86 13.13 14.87 4.16
C LYS A 86 12.70 16.34 4.00
N LYS A 87 12.64 17.16 5.06
CA LYS A 87 12.32 18.61 4.95
C LYS A 87 13.39 19.46 4.24
N ARG A 88 14.55 18.89 3.83
CA ARG A 88 15.68 19.65 3.24
C ARG A 88 15.64 19.93 1.71
N LYS A 89 14.60 19.56 0.94
CA LYS A 89 14.57 19.82 -0.52
C LYS A 89 13.26 20.41 -1.08
N SER A 90 12.79 21.53 -0.52
CA SER A 90 11.93 22.48 -1.25
C SER A 90 11.97 23.87 -0.63
N LYS A 91 13.12 24.54 -0.76
CA LYS A 91 13.14 26.01 -0.78
C LYS A 91 13.59 26.39 -2.19
N HIS A 92 12.63 26.59 -3.07
CA HIS A 92 12.87 27.33 -4.31
C HIS A 92 13.25 28.76 -3.88
N PRO A 93 14.45 29.27 -4.20
CA PRO A 93 14.76 30.67 -3.96
C PRO A 93 13.88 31.49 -4.91
N MET A 94 12.91 32.23 -4.37
CA MET A 94 12.31 33.32 -5.12
C MET A 94 13.37 34.41 -5.23
N HIS A 95 13.93 34.56 -6.43
CA HIS A 95 14.58 35.78 -6.88
C HIS A 95 13.52 36.74 -7.43
#